data_AF-A0A843BJW0-F1
#
_entry.id   AF-A0A843BJW0-F1
#
_cell.length_a   1.000
_cell.length_b   1.000
_cell.length_c   1.000
_cell.angle_alpha   90.00
_cell.angle_beta   90.00
_cell.angle_gamma   90.00
#
_symmetry.space_group_name_H-M   'P 1'
#
loop_
_entity.id
_entity.type
_entity.pdbx_description
1 polymer ?
#
loop_
_entity_poly.entity_id
_entity_poly.type
_entity_poly.pdbx_seq_one_letter_code
_entity_poly.pdbx_strand_id
1 'polypeptide(L)'
;MMEKDDLTDEQREEIEERVRAMETREVVERSEKHDPVEIVSEDGSVLIGPPTLTRFEKARIMGARALQLSMGAPPFVEIPAGTKTSLVIAMEELERRVIPIVIRRALPNGDFQNIPISHFA
;
A
#
# COMPACT_ATOMS: atom_id res chain seq x y z
N MET A 1 41.06 1.33 34.44
CA MET A 1 40.86 2.79 34.53
C MET A 1 40.75 3.24 33.08
N MET A 2 39.53 3.52 32.59
CA MET A 2 39.32 3.85 31.18
C MET A 2 39.96 5.21 30.93
N GLU A 3 40.97 5.27 30.05
CA GLU A 3 41.54 6.50 29.52
C GLU A 3 40.39 7.30 28.91
N LYS A 4 40.17 8.51 29.43
CA LYS A 4 39.22 9.44 28.83
C LYS A 4 39.88 9.88 27.53
N ASP A 5 39.32 9.49 26.39
CA ASP A 5 39.68 10.08 25.10
C ASP A 5 39.58 11.60 25.23
N ASP A 6 40.73 12.26 25.30
CA ASP A 6 40.84 13.71 25.46
C ASP A 6 40.50 14.37 24.12
N LEU A 7 39.19 14.57 23.90
CA LEU A 7 38.65 15.32 22.78
C LEU A 7 39.38 16.68 22.65
N THR A 8 39.78 17.06 21.44
CA THR A 8 40.34 18.42 21.23
C THR A 8 39.28 19.48 21.54
N ASP A 9 39.72 20.70 21.84
CA ASP A 9 38.83 21.81 22.17
C ASP A 9 37.79 22.07 21.06
N GLU A 10 38.19 21.93 19.80
CA GLU A 10 37.31 21.99 18.63
C GLU A 10 36.21 20.92 18.65
N GLN A 11 36.53 19.68 19.06
CA GLN A 11 35.57 18.58 19.14
C GLN A 11 34.59 18.76 20.31
N ARG A 12 35.06 19.37 21.42
CA ARG A 12 34.18 19.77 22.53
C ARG A 12 33.21 20.85 22.12
N GLU A 13 33.67 21.86 21.38
CA GLU A 13 32.84 22.96 20.88
C GLU A 13 31.77 22.45 19.90
N GLU A 14 32.12 21.53 18.99
CA GLU A 14 31.17 20.88 18.08
C GLU A 14 30.11 20.04 18.82
N ILE A 15 30.52 19.32 19.87
CA ILE A 15 29.60 18.55 20.72
C ILE A 15 28.66 19.49 21.49
N GLU A 16 29.18 20.57 22.06
CA GLU A 16 28.38 21.57 22.78
C GLU A 16 27.37 22.26 21.85
N GLU A 17 27.76 22.58 20.61
CA GLU A 17 26.86 23.15 19.61
C GLU A 17 25.73 22.16 19.26
N ARG A 18 26.06 20.87 19.04
CA ARG A 18 25.05 19.82 18.79
C ARG A 18 24.13 19.58 19.98
N VAL A 19 24.64 19.60 21.21
CA VAL A 19 23.84 19.43 22.43
C VAL A 19 22.89 20.62 22.59
N ARG A 20 23.37 21.85 22.43
CA ARG A 20 22.53 23.05 22.48
C ARG A 20 21.45 23.03 21.40
N ALA A 21 21.81 22.58 20.20
CA ALA A 21 20.86 22.37 19.09
C ALA A 21 19.90 21.19 19.30
N MET A 22 20.14 20.29 20.27
CA MET A 22 19.19 19.25 20.68
C MET A 22 18.24 19.77 21.76
N GLU A 23 18.73 20.57 22.71
CA GLU A 23 17.94 21.18 23.78
C GLU A 23 16.93 22.20 23.28
N THR A 24 17.26 22.94 22.22
CA THR A 24 16.36 23.94 21.63
C THR A 24 15.33 23.37 20.67
N ARG A 25 15.31 22.05 20.44
CA ARG A 25 14.31 21.44 19.55
C ARG A 25 12.97 21.42 20.24
N GLU A 26 11.93 21.86 19.54
CA GLU A 26 10.56 21.64 20.00
C GLU A 26 10.28 20.14 20.10
N VAL A 27 9.92 19.70 21.31
CA VAL A 27 9.47 18.34 21.55
C VAL A 27 8.01 18.27 21.12
N VAL A 28 7.76 17.62 19.99
CA VAL A 28 6.40 17.40 19.49
C VAL A 28 5.74 16.29 20.32
N GLU A 29 4.92 16.65 21.31
CA GLU A 29 4.22 15.68 22.19
C GLU A 29 3.05 14.97 21.50
N ARG A 30 2.50 15.55 20.43
CA ARG A 30 1.37 15.00 19.68
C ARG A 30 1.72 15.01 18.20
N SER A 31 1.78 13.82 17.60
CA SER A 31 1.79 13.68 16.15
C SER A 31 0.61 14.50 15.61
N GLU A 32 0.89 15.44 14.71
CA GLU A 32 -0.14 16.22 14.04
C GLU A 32 -1.18 15.27 13.42
N LYS A 33 -2.46 15.67 13.43
CA LYS A 33 -3.50 14.87 12.78
C LYS A 33 -3.18 14.83 11.29
N HIS A 34 -2.83 13.65 10.80
CA HIS A 34 -2.58 13.42 9.38
C HIS A 34 -3.90 13.25 8.65
N ASP A 35 -4.14 14.11 7.65
CA ASP A 35 -5.26 13.95 6.73
C ASP A 35 -4.86 13.00 5.59
N PRO A 36 -5.60 11.91 5.33
CA PRO A 36 -5.27 10.95 4.28
C PRO A 36 -5.13 11.58 2.89
N VAL A 37 -3.98 11.38 2.23
CA VAL A 37 -3.71 11.82 0.86
C VAL A 37 -3.59 10.62 -0.09
N GLU A 38 -4.00 10.82 -1.34
CA GLU A 38 -3.79 9.83 -2.40
C GLU A 38 -2.37 9.95 -2.96
N ILE A 39 -1.62 8.85 -2.91
CA ILE A 39 -0.29 8.72 -3.50
C ILE A 39 -0.46 8.34 -4.97
N VAL A 40 -0.23 9.28 -5.87
CA VAL A 40 -0.33 9.08 -7.32
C VAL A 40 1.04 8.72 -7.88
N SER A 41 1.09 7.72 -8.76
CA SER A 41 2.29 7.39 -9.54
C SER A 41 2.10 7.88 -10.97
N GLU A 42 3.07 8.63 -11.50
CA GLU A 42 3.06 9.13 -12.89
C GLU A 42 3.17 7.97 -13.90
N ASP A 43 3.92 6.92 -13.54
CA ASP A 43 4.19 5.76 -14.40
C ASP A 43 3.23 4.59 -14.16
N GLY A 44 2.21 4.76 -13.31
CA GLY A 44 1.28 3.69 -12.93
C GLY A 44 1.91 2.59 -12.05
N SER A 45 3.11 2.81 -11.52
CA SER A 45 3.79 1.85 -10.66
C SER A 45 3.10 1.70 -9.30
N VAL A 46 3.16 0.48 -8.75
CA VAL A 46 2.67 0.18 -7.40
C VAL A 46 3.69 0.69 -6.39
N LEU A 47 3.33 1.73 -5.63
CA LEU A 47 4.19 2.38 -4.64
C LEU A 47 3.92 1.83 -3.23
N ILE A 48 2.68 1.45 -2.94
CA ILE A 48 2.29 0.90 -1.64
C ILE A 48 2.21 -0.64 -1.73
N GLY A 49 3.10 -1.31 -0.99
CA GLY A 49 3.11 -2.77 -0.88
C GLY A 49 3.78 -3.48 -2.07
N PRO A 50 3.62 -4.81 -2.19
CA PRO A 50 4.28 -5.59 -3.24
C PRO A 50 3.71 -5.28 -4.64
N PRO A 51 4.51 -5.37 -5.72
CA PRO A 51 4.05 -5.10 -7.08
C PRO A 51 3.08 -6.16 -7.62
N THR A 52 2.82 -7.22 -6.86
CA THR A 52 1.90 -8.31 -7.21
C THR A 52 0.63 -8.26 -6.35
N LEU A 53 -0.42 -8.90 -6.86
CA LEU A 53 -1.66 -9.16 -6.13
C LEU A 53 -1.40 -10.10 -4.95
N THR A 54 -1.73 -9.65 -3.74
CA THR A 54 -1.62 -10.50 -2.55
C THR A 54 -2.70 -11.58 -2.57
N ARG A 55 -2.45 -12.69 -1.86
CA ARG A 55 -3.44 -13.77 -1.72
C ARG A 55 -4.78 -13.29 -1.13
N PHE A 56 -4.73 -12.28 -0.26
CA PHE A 56 -5.91 -11.71 0.38
C PHE A 56 -6.71 -10.82 -0.57
N GLU A 57 -6.03 -10.00 -1.37
CA GLU A 57 -6.67 -9.20 -2.42
C GLU A 57 -7.30 -10.10 -3.48
N LYS A 58 -6.57 -11.14 -3.93
CA LYS A 58 -7.10 -12.15 -4.86
C LYS A 58 -8.37 -12.80 -4.31
N ALA A 59 -8.36 -13.27 -3.06
CA ALA A 59 -9.53 -13.86 -2.41
C ALA A 59 -10.71 -12.87 -2.30
N ARG A 60 -10.43 -11.61 -1.93
CA ARG A 60 -11.46 -10.58 -1.79
C ARG A 60 -12.12 -10.23 -3.12
N ILE A 61 -11.33 -10.08 -4.17
CA ILE A 61 -11.81 -9.76 -5.53
C ILE A 61 -12.68 -10.91 -6.05
N MET A 62 -12.21 -12.15 -5.96
CA MET A 62 -12.99 -13.32 -6.39
C MET A 62 -14.31 -13.43 -5.63
N GLY A 63 -14.30 -13.24 -4.30
CA GLY A 63 -15.51 -13.31 -3.49
C GLY A 63 -16.52 -12.22 -3.86
N ALA A 64 -16.06 -10.97 -4.00
CA ALA A 64 -16.92 -9.86 -4.39
C ALA A 64 -17.49 -10.06 -5.81
N ARG A 65 -16.66 -10.52 -6.76
CA ARG A 65 -17.10 -10.76 -8.13
C ARG A 65 -18.05 -11.94 -8.25
N ALA A 66 -17.79 -13.05 -7.55
CA ALA A 66 -18.69 -14.19 -7.49
C ALA A 66 -20.08 -13.79 -6.95
N LEU A 67 -20.12 -12.90 -5.95
CA LEU A 67 -21.37 -12.35 -5.43
C LEU A 67 -22.11 -11.54 -6.50
N GLN A 68 -21.42 -10.64 -7.20
CA GLN A 68 -22.01 -9.87 -8.31
C GLN A 68 -22.63 -10.79 -9.38
N LEU A 69 -21.90 -11.82 -9.80
CA LEU A 69 -22.37 -12.80 -10.78
C LEU A 69 -23.59 -13.58 -10.27
N SER A 70 -23.61 -13.95 -8.98
CA SER A 70 -24.77 -14.60 -8.36
C SER A 70 -26.02 -13.72 -8.31
N MET A 71 -25.83 -12.39 -8.28
CA MET A 71 -26.89 -11.39 -8.36
C MET A 71 -27.32 -11.09 -9.80
N GLY A 72 -26.80 -11.80 -10.80
CA GLY A 72 -27.15 -11.63 -12.21
C GLY A 72 -26.35 -10.55 -12.93
N ALA A 73 -25.22 -10.08 -12.38
CA ALA A 73 -24.33 -9.19 -13.11
C ALA A 73 -23.77 -9.88 -14.36
N PRO A 74 -23.59 -9.16 -15.48
CA PRO A 74 -23.07 -9.75 -16.71
C PRO A 74 -21.60 -10.18 -16.54
N PRO A 75 -21.22 -11.36 -17.04
CA PRO A 75 -19.83 -11.79 -17.11
C PRO A 75 -19.08 -11.04 -18.23
N PHE A 76 -17.78 -10.84 -18.06
CA PHE A 76 -16.86 -10.26 -19.05
C PHE A 76 -16.15 -11.33 -19.90
N VAL A 77 -16.36 -12.60 -19.58
CA VAL A 77 -15.82 -13.75 -20.32
C VAL A 77 -16.95 -14.59 -20.89
N GLU A 78 -16.70 -15.26 -22.01
CA GLU A 78 -17.63 -16.22 -22.57
C GLU A 78 -17.82 -17.38 -21.60
N ILE A 79 -19.08 -17.71 -21.30
CA ILE A 79 -19.42 -18.89 -20.52
C ILE A 79 -19.53 -20.06 -21.50
N PRO A 80 -18.56 -20.99 -21.57
CA PRO A 80 -18.70 -22.19 -22.40
C PRO A 80 -19.88 -23.02 -21.91
N ALA A 81 -20.45 -23.82 -22.83
CA ALA A 81 -21.59 -24.69 -22.56
C ALA A 81 -21.24 -25.79 -21.54
N GLY A 82 -21.35 -25.46 -20.26
CA GLY A 82 -21.15 -26.32 -19.11
C GLY A 82 -21.57 -25.61 -17.83
N THR A 83 -21.87 -26.36 -16.77
CA THR A 83 -22.30 -25.79 -15.49
C THR A 83 -21.11 -25.11 -14.79
N LYS A 84 -20.87 -23.83 -15.10
CA LYS A 84 -19.90 -23.00 -14.37
C LYS A 84 -20.59 -22.28 -13.20
N THR A 85 -20.11 -22.49 -11.99
CA THR A 85 -20.51 -21.72 -10.81
C THR A 85 -20.00 -20.28 -10.92
N SER A 86 -20.69 -19.31 -10.31
CA SER A 86 -20.26 -17.90 -10.25
C SER A 86 -18.81 -17.72 -9.79
N LEU A 87 -18.33 -18.57 -8.87
CA LEU A 87 -16.93 -18.56 -8.42
C LEU A 87 -15.95 -18.93 -9.54
N VAL A 88 -16.28 -19.94 -10.36
CA VAL A 88 -15.43 -20.38 -11.48
C VAL A 88 -15.32 -19.29 -12.53
N ILE A 89 -16.44 -18.60 -12.81
CA ILE A 89 -16.46 -17.47 -13.74
C ILE A 89 -15.60 -16.31 -13.19
N ALA A 90 -15.75 -15.98 -11.90
CA ALA A 90 -14.94 -14.94 -11.25
C ALA A 90 -13.43 -15.26 -11.25
N MET A 91 -13.06 -16.54 -11.10
CA MET A 91 -11.65 -16.97 -11.19
C MET A 91 -11.10 -16.74 -12.60
N GLU A 92 -11.83 -17.16 -13.63
CA GLU A 92 -11.44 -16.97 -15.04
C GLU A 92 -11.32 -15.47 -15.40
N GLU A 93 -12.29 -14.65 -14.98
CA GLU A 93 -12.26 -13.21 -15.22
C GLU A 93 -11.06 -12.53 -14.53
N LEU A 94 -10.70 -12.99 -13.34
CA LEU A 94 -9.56 -12.48 -12.60
C LEU A 94 -8.23 -12.88 -13.24
N GLU A 95 -8.13 -14.13 -13.73
CA GLU A 95 -6.96 -14.60 -14.47
C GLU A 95 -6.74 -13.83 -15.77
N ARG A 96 -7.83 -13.45 -16.46
CA ARG A 96 -7.79 -12.61 -17.66
C ARG A 96 -7.70 -11.10 -17.37
N ARG A 97 -7.76 -10.68 -16.10
CA ARG A 97 -7.74 -9.27 -15.65
C ARG A 97 -8.80 -8.38 -16.30
N VAL A 98 -9.96 -8.95 -16.62
CA VAL A 98 -11.06 -8.20 -17.27
C VAL A 98 -12.05 -7.59 -16.27
N ILE A 99 -11.87 -7.85 -14.97
CA ILE A 99 -12.77 -7.32 -13.93
C ILE A 99 -12.46 -5.82 -13.71
N PRO A 100 -13.43 -4.91 -13.87
CA PRO A 100 -13.22 -3.47 -13.67
C PRO A 100 -13.21 -3.13 -12.17
N ILE A 101 -12.15 -3.50 -11.46
CA ILE A 101 -11.94 -3.22 -10.03
C ILE A 101 -10.63 -2.46 -9.82
N VAL A 102 -10.66 -1.52 -8.89
CA VAL A 102 -9.50 -0.78 -8.39
C VAL A 102 -9.25 -1.18 -6.93
N ILE A 103 -8.00 -1.48 -6.61
CA ILE A 103 -7.55 -1.86 -5.28
C ILE A 103 -7.04 -0.62 -4.56
N ARG A 104 -7.64 -0.28 -3.41
CA ARG A 104 -7.14 0.79 -2.55
C ARG A 104 -6.25 0.20 -1.46
N ARG A 105 -4.94 0.46 -1.51
CA ARG A 105 -4.00 0.11 -0.43
C ARG A 105 -3.80 1.32 0.46
N ALA A 106 -3.90 1.16 1.77
CA ALA A 106 -3.74 2.24 2.74
C ALA A 106 -2.57 1.96 3.69
N LEU A 107 -1.82 3.00 4.01
CA LEU A 107 -0.75 3.02 5.01
C LEU A 107 -1.32 3.25 6.42
N PRO A 108 -0.55 2.97 7.49
CA PRO A 108 -1.02 3.19 8.86
C PRO A 108 -1.36 4.65 9.19
N ASN A 109 -0.77 5.61 8.48
CA ASN A 109 -1.10 7.04 8.59
C ASN A 109 -2.42 7.41 7.89
N GLY A 110 -2.98 6.53 7.05
CA GLY A 110 -4.22 6.75 6.30
C GLY A 110 -4.00 7.07 4.82
N ASP A 111 -2.79 7.44 4.41
CA ASP A 111 -2.47 7.64 3.00
C ASP A 111 -2.76 6.39 2.19
N PHE A 112 -3.17 6.57 0.94
CA PHE A 112 -3.60 5.45 0.13
C PHE A 112 -3.22 5.59 -1.33
N GLN A 113 -3.19 4.47 -2.03
CA GLN A 113 -3.00 4.40 -3.48
C GLN A 113 -4.13 3.58 -4.09
N ASN A 114 -4.76 4.12 -5.13
CA ASN A 114 -5.72 3.42 -5.97
C ASN A 114 -4.98 2.75 -7.13
N ILE A 115 -5.01 1.41 -7.17
CA ILE A 115 -4.26 0.60 -8.14
C ILE A 115 -5.25 -0.18 -9.00
N PRO A 116 -5.38 0.15 -10.30
CA PRO A 116 -6.17 -0.64 -11.24
C PRO A 116 -5.63 -2.07 -11.36
N ILE A 117 -6.52 -3.05 -11.52
CA ILE A 117 -6.11 -4.46 -11.64
C ILE A 117 -5.20 -4.74 -12.85
N SER A 118 -5.33 -3.90 -13.89
CA SER A 118 -4.52 -3.97 -15.11
C SER A 118 -3.03 -3.69 -14.88
N HIS A 119 -2.66 -3.03 -13.77
CA HIS A 119 -1.27 -2.68 -13.47
C HIS A 119 -0.50 -3.84 -12.82
N PHE A 120 -1.18 -4.88 -12.34
CA PHE A 120 -0.52 -6.05 -11.78
C PHE A 120 -0.05 -6.98 -12.92
N ALA A 121 1.21 -7.42 -12.83
CA ALA A 121 1.86 -8.33 -13.79
C ALA A 121 1.38 -9.77 -13.67
#